data_AF-A0A939EZP1-F1
#
_entry.id   AF-A0A939EZP1-F1
#
_cell.length_a   1.000
_cell.length_b   1.000
_cell.length_c   1.000
_cell.angle_alpha   90.00
_cell.angle_beta   90.00
_cell.angle_gamma   90.00
#
_symmetry.space_group_name_H-M   'P 1'
#
loop_
_entity.id
_entity.type
_entity.pdbx_description
1 polymer ?
#
loop_
_entity_poly.entity_id
_entity_poly.type
_entity_poly.pdbx_seq_one_letter_code
_entity_poly.pdbx_strand_id
1 'polypeptide(L)'
;MLTAIPNPDDYKNVGIECLVQAYKSIFSVDNGEMRHGVERGQIWKYNEIVLRTSIVLIHQGIELLLKSEVAKKSPLLLIDQRRGEWKTLPNSGDESFTDLYTIGGNDLLRTFYACIPANSISEDFITHFEDVRVKRNKIVHSIGGEEISPEDVLKLILWTFTFLLGPDSFWESVLDKFYNHPGHEVGDEELEFEEIQQYIHLVYLEGILGKGELNNHFKVDLKARRYYCPTCTAGGGVLVKGDDSVEEYPSGKWAFLSPNAPDSTGLECLVCRESFDIERKDCNPTEGEPCKGNVIYLDEPGETDEDTGEVYEEDSFICLTCMRDQHKDKHQVAIE
;
A
#
# COMPACT_ATOMS: atom_id res chain seq x y z
N MET A 1 -27.96 -4.31 -30.97
CA MET A 1 -27.07 -3.30 -30.35
C MET A 1 -26.13 -4.01 -29.38
N LEU A 2 -24.89 -3.53 -29.21
CA LEU A 2 -24.04 -4.04 -28.13
C LEU A 2 -24.44 -3.38 -26.81
N THR A 3 -24.73 -4.21 -25.82
CA THR A 3 -25.15 -3.80 -24.47
C THR A 3 -24.08 -4.19 -23.43
N ALA A 4 -24.19 -3.69 -22.20
CA ALA A 4 -23.26 -3.99 -21.10
C ALA A 4 -21.78 -3.75 -21.43
N ILE A 5 -21.49 -2.69 -22.20
CA ILE A 5 -20.12 -2.29 -22.51
C ILE A 5 -19.45 -1.81 -21.22
N PRO A 6 -18.33 -2.43 -20.80
CA PRO A 6 -17.67 -2.09 -19.54
C PRO A 6 -17.02 -0.71 -19.59
N ASN A 7 -17.05 -0.01 -18.47
CA ASN A 7 -16.25 1.18 -18.21
C ASN A 7 -14.80 0.75 -17.88
N PRO A 8 -13.77 1.47 -18.33
CA PRO A 8 -12.41 1.36 -17.78
C PRO A 8 -12.31 1.11 -16.27
N ASP A 9 -13.11 1.80 -15.45
CA ASP A 9 -13.05 1.68 -14.00
C ASP A 9 -13.54 0.31 -13.49
N ASP A 10 -14.47 -0.34 -14.21
CA ASP A 10 -14.95 -1.70 -13.87
C ASP A 10 -13.79 -2.69 -13.89
N TYR A 11 -12.94 -2.61 -14.92
CA TYR A 11 -11.75 -3.43 -15.01
C TYR A 11 -10.69 -3.03 -13.97
N LYS A 12 -10.47 -1.73 -13.78
CA LYS A 12 -9.44 -1.24 -12.85
C LYS A 12 -9.71 -1.70 -11.42
N ASN A 13 -10.94 -1.54 -10.95
CA ASN A 13 -11.33 -1.85 -9.58
C ASN A 13 -11.17 -3.35 -9.28
N VAL A 14 -11.67 -4.22 -10.17
CA VAL A 14 -11.52 -5.67 -10.00
C VAL A 14 -10.04 -6.08 -10.11
N GLY A 15 -9.25 -5.41 -10.96
CA GLY A 15 -7.81 -5.64 -11.09
C GLY A 15 -7.05 -5.34 -9.79
N ILE A 16 -7.34 -4.19 -9.17
CA ILE A 16 -6.79 -3.80 -7.86
C ILE A 16 -7.25 -4.79 -6.78
N GLU A 17 -8.51 -5.19 -6.77
CA GLU A 17 -9.05 -6.16 -5.80
C GLU A 17 -8.34 -7.51 -5.86
N CYS A 18 -8.05 -8.01 -7.06
CA CYS A 18 -7.28 -9.25 -7.20
C CYS A 18 -5.90 -9.13 -6.53
N LEU A 19 -5.20 -8.02 -6.77
CA LEU A 19 -3.86 -7.79 -6.22
C LEU A 19 -3.86 -7.58 -4.71
N VAL A 20 -4.82 -6.78 -4.19
CA VAL A 20 -4.98 -6.58 -2.74
C VAL A 20 -5.37 -7.89 -2.06
N GLN A 21 -6.24 -8.71 -2.67
CA GLN A 21 -6.61 -10.01 -2.10
C GLN A 21 -5.44 -11.00 -2.10
N ALA A 22 -4.59 -10.99 -3.13
CA ALA A 22 -3.35 -11.78 -3.14
C ALA A 22 -2.44 -11.38 -1.96
N TYR A 23 -2.26 -10.07 -1.73
CA TYR A 23 -1.50 -9.56 -0.59
C TYR A 23 -2.11 -9.96 0.75
N LYS A 24 -3.41 -9.70 0.96
CA LYS A 24 -4.12 -10.00 2.21
C LYS A 24 -4.03 -11.48 2.57
N SER A 25 -4.16 -12.37 1.58
CA SER A 25 -4.03 -13.82 1.79
C SER A 25 -2.63 -14.20 2.31
N ILE A 26 -1.59 -13.56 1.78
CA ILE A 26 -0.21 -13.84 2.22
C ILE A 26 0.05 -13.27 3.62
N PHE A 27 -0.32 -12.00 3.81
CA PHE A 27 -0.20 -11.31 5.09
C PHE A 27 -0.90 -12.06 6.22
N SER A 28 -2.11 -12.57 5.97
CA SER A 28 -2.91 -13.32 6.94
C SER A 28 -2.24 -14.61 7.42
N VAL A 29 -1.48 -15.30 6.56
CA VAL A 29 -0.76 -16.51 6.97
C VAL A 29 0.39 -16.14 7.90
N ASP A 30 1.24 -15.19 7.49
CA ASP A 30 2.40 -14.78 8.29
C ASP A 30 2.03 -14.06 9.59
N ASN A 31 0.91 -13.34 9.66
CA ASN A 31 0.53 -12.58 10.85
C ASN A 31 -0.60 -13.22 11.66
N GLY A 32 -1.31 -14.23 11.12
CA GLY A 32 -2.42 -14.91 11.80
C GLY A 32 -2.15 -16.36 12.19
N GLU A 33 -1.30 -17.07 11.45
CA GLU A 33 -1.07 -18.52 11.64
C GLU A 33 0.26 -18.86 12.31
N MET A 34 1.15 -17.89 12.50
CA MET A 34 2.42 -18.12 13.20
C MET A 34 2.19 -18.60 14.64
N ARG A 35 2.96 -19.61 15.05
CA ARG A 35 2.89 -20.23 16.39
C ARG A 35 4.29 -20.39 16.95
N HIS A 36 4.45 -20.08 18.24
CA HIS A 36 5.72 -20.27 18.93
C HIS A 36 6.19 -21.73 18.82
N GLY A 37 7.42 -21.94 18.37
CA GLY A 37 8.03 -23.27 18.21
C GLY A 37 7.71 -23.99 16.91
N VAL A 38 6.99 -23.36 15.97
CA VAL A 38 6.78 -23.87 14.61
C VAL A 38 7.60 -23.02 13.63
N GLU A 39 8.41 -23.66 12.80
CA GLU A 39 9.20 -22.97 11.78
C GLU A 39 8.29 -22.39 10.68
N ARG A 40 8.54 -21.14 10.26
CA ARG A 40 7.76 -20.44 9.23
C ARG A 40 7.63 -21.24 7.94
N GLY A 41 8.72 -21.89 7.50
CA GLY A 41 8.73 -22.74 6.31
C GLY A 41 7.74 -23.91 6.39
N GLN A 42 7.45 -24.46 7.57
CA GLN A 42 6.45 -25.51 7.74
C GLN A 42 5.02 -24.99 7.54
N ILE A 43 4.74 -23.79 8.03
CA ILE A 43 3.46 -23.10 7.84
C ILE A 43 3.24 -22.81 6.36
N TRP A 44 4.24 -22.30 5.66
CA TRP A 44 4.13 -22.04 4.22
C TRP A 44 4.03 -23.30 3.37
N LYS A 45 4.66 -24.39 3.79
CA LYS A 45 4.46 -25.69 3.16
C LYS A 45 3.03 -26.20 3.31
N TYR A 46 2.39 -25.97 4.46
CA TYR A 46 0.97 -26.27 4.66
C TYR A 46 0.08 -25.35 3.80
N ASN A 47 0.44 -24.07 3.70
CA ASN A 47 -0.31 -23.03 2.98
C ASN A 47 0.14 -22.81 1.53
N GLU A 48 0.77 -23.78 0.87
CA GLU A 48 1.29 -23.62 -0.51
C GLU A 48 0.20 -23.21 -1.51
N ILE A 49 -1.04 -23.65 -1.28
CA ILE A 49 -2.20 -23.28 -2.10
C ILE A 49 -2.49 -21.77 -2.08
N VAL A 50 -2.16 -21.09 -0.99
CA VAL A 50 -2.32 -19.63 -0.86
C VAL A 50 -1.39 -18.92 -1.83
N LEU A 51 -0.13 -19.34 -1.91
CA LEU A 51 0.86 -18.78 -2.84
C LEU A 51 0.46 -19.03 -4.30
N ARG A 52 0.00 -20.24 -4.60
CA ARG A 52 -0.48 -20.62 -5.94
C ARG A 52 -1.68 -19.79 -6.38
N THR A 53 -2.66 -19.63 -5.49
CA THR A 53 -3.85 -18.81 -5.75
C THR A 53 -3.49 -17.34 -5.91
N SER A 54 -2.56 -16.83 -5.10
CA SER A 54 -2.07 -15.47 -5.19
C SER A 54 -1.43 -15.18 -6.56
N ILE A 55 -0.65 -16.09 -7.13
CA ILE A 55 -0.10 -15.92 -8.49
C ILE A 55 -1.19 -15.88 -9.57
N VAL A 56 -2.27 -16.68 -9.42
CA VAL A 56 -3.42 -16.60 -10.32
C VAL A 56 -4.10 -15.23 -10.23
N LEU A 57 -4.30 -14.72 -9.01
CA LEU A 57 -4.87 -13.40 -8.76
C LEU A 57 -3.98 -12.28 -9.31
N ILE A 58 -2.65 -12.38 -9.17
CA ILE A 58 -1.72 -11.40 -9.76
C ILE A 58 -1.86 -11.37 -11.28
N HIS A 59 -1.89 -12.53 -11.93
CA HIS A 59 -2.07 -12.61 -13.37
C HIS A 59 -3.42 -12.01 -13.81
N GLN A 60 -4.49 -12.34 -13.09
CA GLN A 60 -5.83 -11.80 -13.34
C GLN A 60 -5.86 -10.28 -13.16
N GLY A 61 -5.20 -9.77 -12.11
CA GLY A 61 -5.05 -8.36 -11.81
C GLY A 61 -4.35 -7.61 -12.94
N ILE A 62 -3.24 -8.16 -13.46
CA ILE A 62 -2.53 -7.59 -14.61
C ILE A 62 -3.46 -7.52 -15.83
N GLU A 63 -4.12 -8.62 -16.20
CA GLU A 63 -5.01 -8.62 -17.38
C GLU A 63 -6.12 -7.57 -17.28
N LEU A 64 -6.72 -7.41 -16.11
CA LEU A 64 -7.77 -6.42 -15.87
C LEU A 64 -7.23 -4.99 -15.94
N LEU A 65 -6.07 -4.71 -15.36
CA LEU A 65 -5.44 -3.39 -15.45
C LEU A 65 -5.06 -3.04 -16.90
N LEU A 66 -4.54 -3.99 -17.69
CA LEU A 66 -4.28 -3.79 -19.11
C LEU A 66 -5.59 -3.53 -19.88
N LYS A 67 -6.66 -4.28 -19.59
CA LYS A 67 -7.98 -4.08 -20.19
C LYS A 67 -8.56 -2.70 -19.86
N SER A 68 -8.34 -2.19 -18.65
CA SER A 68 -8.76 -0.83 -18.26
C SER A 68 -8.14 0.23 -19.17
N GLU A 69 -6.83 0.21 -19.39
CA GLU A 69 -6.17 1.18 -20.28
C GLU A 69 -6.63 1.06 -21.74
N VAL A 70 -6.84 -0.16 -22.24
CA VAL A 70 -7.40 -0.37 -23.59
C VAL A 70 -8.82 0.20 -23.67
N ALA A 71 -9.66 -0.05 -22.65
CA ALA A 71 -11.02 0.43 -22.60
C ALA A 71 -11.11 1.97 -22.59
N LYS A 72 -10.11 2.69 -22.06
CA LYS A 72 -10.05 4.17 -22.13
C LYS A 72 -10.00 4.68 -23.56
N LYS A 73 -9.44 3.89 -24.49
CA LYS A 73 -9.47 4.18 -25.93
C LYS A 73 -10.76 3.67 -26.55
N SER A 74 -11.03 2.38 -26.39
CA SER A 74 -12.30 1.78 -26.77
C SER A 74 -12.38 0.35 -26.22
N PRO A 75 -13.43 0.01 -25.45
CA PRO A 75 -13.62 -1.37 -24.98
C PRO A 75 -13.85 -2.36 -26.12
N LEU A 76 -14.26 -1.90 -27.31
CA LEU A 76 -14.43 -2.73 -28.49
C LEU A 76 -13.13 -3.33 -29.03
N LEU A 77 -11.97 -2.76 -28.67
CA LEU A 77 -10.65 -3.32 -29.01
C LEU A 77 -10.33 -4.61 -28.25
N LEU A 78 -11.10 -4.91 -27.20
CA LEU A 78 -10.96 -6.15 -26.43
C LEU A 78 -11.71 -7.32 -27.03
N ILE A 79 -12.53 -7.12 -28.07
CA ILE A 79 -13.30 -8.18 -28.72
C ILE A 79 -12.42 -8.90 -29.76
N ASP A 80 -12.25 -10.21 -29.60
CA ASP A 80 -11.50 -11.07 -30.54
C ASP A 80 -12.41 -11.67 -31.64
N GLN A 81 -13.70 -11.39 -31.57
CA GLN A 81 -14.68 -11.84 -32.55
C GLN A 81 -14.67 -10.99 -33.82
N ARG A 82 -14.84 -11.63 -34.99
CA ARG A 82 -14.93 -10.92 -36.28
C ARG A 82 -16.12 -9.97 -36.29
N ARG A 83 -15.91 -8.74 -36.77
CA ARG A 83 -16.96 -7.70 -36.87
C ARG A 83 -18.22 -8.15 -37.60
N GLY A 84 -18.09 -9.03 -38.59
CA GLY A 84 -19.23 -9.57 -39.36
C GLY A 84 -20.14 -10.50 -38.54
N GLU A 85 -19.70 -10.95 -37.37
CA GLU A 85 -20.46 -11.82 -36.47
C GLU A 85 -21.18 -11.04 -35.38
N TRP A 86 -20.89 -9.74 -35.22
CA TRP A 86 -21.51 -8.90 -34.20
C TRP A 86 -22.98 -8.63 -34.57
N LYS A 87 -23.90 -8.79 -33.61
CA LYS A 87 -25.32 -8.44 -33.79
C LYS A 87 -25.58 -6.93 -33.70
N THR A 88 -25.01 -6.19 -34.65
CA THR A 88 -25.03 -4.72 -34.69
C THR A 88 -25.78 -4.12 -35.89
N LEU A 89 -26.21 -4.95 -36.85
CA LEU A 89 -26.99 -4.50 -38.01
C LEU A 89 -28.46 -4.22 -37.64
N PRO A 90 -29.19 -3.42 -38.44
CA PRO A 90 -30.62 -3.25 -38.25
C PRO A 90 -31.33 -4.61 -38.21
N ASN A 91 -32.19 -4.81 -37.20
CA ASN A 91 -32.96 -6.05 -36.95
C ASN A 91 -32.14 -7.28 -36.48
N SER A 92 -30.85 -7.15 -36.14
CA SER A 92 -30.02 -8.31 -35.71
C SER A 92 -30.15 -8.68 -34.22
N GLY A 93 -31.07 -8.09 -33.47
CA GLY A 93 -31.19 -8.28 -32.02
C GLY A 93 -30.07 -7.59 -31.23
N ASP A 94 -30.11 -7.74 -29.91
CA ASP A 94 -29.09 -7.23 -28.99
C ASP A 94 -28.14 -8.35 -28.55
N GLU A 95 -26.92 -7.96 -28.21
CA GLU A 95 -25.87 -8.85 -27.73
C GLU A 95 -25.10 -8.16 -26.61
N SER A 96 -24.86 -8.89 -25.51
CA SER A 96 -24.08 -8.36 -24.40
C SER A 96 -22.60 -8.41 -24.75
N PHE A 97 -21.86 -7.36 -24.40
CA PHE A 97 -20.40 -7.37 -24.50
C PHE A 97 -19.79 -8.55 -23.73
N THR A 98 -20.37 -8.91 -22.59
CA THR A 98 -19.92 -10.03 -21.73
C THR A 98 -20.00 -11.39 -22.41
N ASP A 99 -20.82 -11.51 -23.46
CA ASP A 99 -21.03 -12.77 -24.19
C ASP A 99 -20.08 -12.91 -25.38
N LEU A 100 -19.31 -11.86 -25.69
CA LEU A 100 -18.32 -11.86 -26.78
C LEU A 100 -16.99 -12.44 -26.31
N TYR A 101 -16.31 -13.15 -27.20
CA TYR A 101 -14.94 -13.59 -26.94
C TYR A 101 -14.00 -12.39 -26.84
N THR A 102 -13.24 -12.32 -25.75
CA THR A 102 -12.23 -11.28 -25.54
C THR A 102 -10.84 -11.75 -25.96
N ILE A 103 -9.99 -10.80 -26.35
CA ILE A 103 -8.59 -11.06 -26.70
C ILE A 103 -7.84 -11.79 -25.57
N GLY A 104 -6.99 -12.74 -25.96
CA GLY A 104 -6.12 -13.47 -25.02
C GLY A 104 -4.89 -12.66 -24.59
N GLY A 105 -4.16 -13.13 -23.59
CA GLY A 105 -3.07 -12.37 -22.95
C GLY A 105 -1.98 -11.83 -23.90
N ASN A 106 -1.59 -12.58 -24.93
CA ASN A 106 -0.58 -12.11 -25.90
C ASN A 106 -1.09 -10.95 -26.77
N ASP A 107 -2.33 -11.03 -27.24
CA ASP A 107 -2.95 -9.99 -28.04
C ASP A 107 -3.36 -8.80 -27.18
N LEU A 108 -3.72 -9.04 -25.92
CA LEU A 108 -3.96 -8.01 -24.91
C LEU A 108 -2.72 -7.14 -24.70
N LEU A 109 -1.53 -7.73 -24.50
CA LEU A 109 -0.30 -6.96 -24.29
C LEU A 109 0.02 -6.07 -25.50
N ARG A 110 -0.14 -6.59 -26.73
CA ARG A 110 0.07 -5.82 -27.96
C ARG A 110 -0.95 -4.69 -28.11
N THR A 111 -2.23 -4.98 -27.87
CA THR A 111 -3.33 -4.02 -27.95
C THR A 111 -3.15 -2.90 -26.92
N PHE A 112 -2.71 -3.26 -25.72
CA PHE A 112 -2.36 -2.35 -24.65
C PHE A 112 -1.29 -1.35 -25.05
N TYR A 113 -0.13 -1.82 -25.54
CA TYR A 113 0.95 -0.92 -26.00
C TYR A 113 0.53 -0.03 -27.18
N ALA A 114 -0.45 -0.46 -27.99
CA ALA A 114 -1.04 0.37 -29.04
C ALA A 114 -2.00 1.46 -28.51
N CYS A 115 -2.48 1.33 -27.27
CA CYS A 115 -3.46 2.24 -26.65
C CYS A 115 -2.82 3.29 -25.72
N ILE A 116 -1.59 3.09 -25.27
CA ILE A 116 -0.89 4.00 -24.33
C ILE A 116 0.16 4.87 -25.04
N PRO A 117 0.58 6.01 -24.46
CA PRO A 117 1.71 6.77 -24.98
C PRO A 117 3.00 5.93 -25.03
N ALA A 118 3.82 6.15 -26.06
CA ALA A 118 5.12 5.50 -26.17
C ALA A 118 5.98 5.79 -24.91
N ASN A 119 6.67 4.77 -24.41
CA ASN A 119 7.54 4.82 -23.22
C ASN A 119 6.83 5.17 -21.90
N SER A 120 5.49 5.11 -21.84
CA SER A 120 4.75 5.34 -20.59
C SER A 120 4.93 4.21 -19.57
N ILE A 121 5.26 3.01 -20.02
CA ILE A 121 5.57 1.85 -19.17
C ILE A 121 6.90 1.24 -19.62
N SER A 122 7.75 0.92 -18.62
CA SER A 122 9.08 0.34 -18.83
C SER A 122 9.02 -0.99 -19.59
N GLU A 123 10.06 -1.31 -20.35
CA GLU A 123 10.27 -2.65 -20.92
C GLU A 123 10.43 -3.72 -19.82
N ASP A 124 10.84 -3.32 -18.60
CA ASP A 124 10.90 -4.22 -17.44
C ASP A 124 9.54 -4.84 -17.10
N PHE A 125 8.44 -4.12 -17.40
CA PHE A 125 7.10 -4.66 -17.24
C PHE A 125 6.84 -5.88 -18.14
N ILE A 126 7.42 -5.94 -19.34
CA ILE A 126 7.25 -7.08 -20.24
C ILE A 126 7.89 -8.32 -19.62
N THR A 127 9.09 -8.17 -19.06
CA THR A 127 9.79 -9.24 -18.34
C THR A 127 8.99 -9.69 -17.13
N HIS A 128 8.46 -8.75 -16.34
CA HIS A 128 7.60 -9.01 -15.20
C HIS A 128 6.31 -9.76 -15.57
N PHE A 129 5.62 -9.32 -16.63
CA PHE A 129 4.41 -9.96 -17.14
C PHE A 129 4.67 -11.41 -17.57
N GLU A 130 5.76 -11.64 -18.30
CA GLU A 130 6.14 -12.98 -18.74
C GLU A 130 6.51 -13.89 -17.55
N ASP A 131 7.21 -13.37 -16.53
CA ASP A 131 7.52 -14.14 -15.33
C ASP A 131 6.23 -14.60 -14.61
N VAL A 132 5.28 -13.69 -14.38
CA VAL A 132 3.97 -14.02 -13.80
C VAL A 132 3.23 -15.05 -14.66
N ARG A 133 3.21 -14.87 -15.98
CA ARG A 133 2.52 -15.77 -16.92
C ARG A 133 3.12 -17.17 -16.89
N VAL A 134 4.45 -17.28 -16.88
CA VAL A 134 5.16 -18.57 -16.80
C VAL A 134 4.90 -19.26 -15.46
N LYS A 135 4.98 -18.54 -14.34
CA LYS A 135 4.67 -19.07 -13.00
C LYS A 135 3.23 -19.57 -12.93
N ARG A 136 2.26 -18.78 -13.41
CA ARG A 136 0.84 -19.19 -13.46
C ARG A 136 0.64 -20.45 -14.29
N ASN A 137 1.25 -20.54 -15.47
CA ASN A 137 1.11 -21.72 -16.33
C ASN A 137 1.69 -22.98 -15.67
N LYS A 138 2.84 -22.87 -14.99
CA LYS A 138 3.41 -23.99 -14.22
C LYS A 138 2.42 -24.46 -13.14
N ILE A 139 1.82 -23.53 -12.38
CA ILE A 139 0.84 -23.84 -11.32
C ILE A 139 -0.41 -24.53 -11.85
N VAL A 140 -0.97 -24.04 -12.96
CA VAL A 140 -2.20 -24.57 -13.56
C VAL A 140 -1.99 -25.94 -14.21
N HIS A 141 -0.82 -26.19 -14.80
CA HIS A 141 -0.58 -27.38 -15.62
C HIS A 141 0.28 -28.47 -14.97
N SER A 142 0.99 -28.19 -13.86
CA SER A 142 1.98 -29.12 -13.28
C SER A 142 1.65 -29.56 -11.86
N ILE A 143 1.78 -30.87 -11.61
CA ILE A 143 1.83 -31.48 -10.27
C ILE A 143 3.31 -31.64 -9.92
N GLY A 144 3.91 -30.63 -9.29
CA GLY A 144 5.34 -30.56 -8.99
C GLY A 144 5.95 -29.27 -9.52
N GLY A 145 5.86 -28.22 -8.70
CA GLY A 145 6.34 -26.88 -9.02
C GLY A 145 7.70 -26.59 -8.40
N GLU A 146 8.37 -25.60 -8.98
CA GLU A 146 9.46 -24.85 -8.35
C GLU A 146 8.96 -24.28 -7.01
N GLU A 147 9.81 -24.29 -5.98
CA GLU A 147 9.44 -23.76 -4.66
C GLU A 147 9.11 -22.27 -4.79
N ILE A 148 7.88 -21.90 -4.43
CA ILE A 148 7.41 -20.52 -4.45
C ILE A 148 7.53 -20.00 -3.03
N SER A 149 8.26 -18.91 -2.84
CA SER A 149 8.37 -18.24 -1.55
C SER A 149 7.31 -17.12 -1.42
N PRO A 150 6.81 -16.82 -0.22
CA PRO A 150 5.95 -15.65 0.00
C PRO A 150 6.65 -14.35 -0.38
N GLU A 151 7.96 -14.23 -0.15
CA GLU A 151 8.78 -13.07 -0.55
C GLU A 151 8.68 -12.80 -2.05
N ASP A 152 8.80 -13.84 -2.88
CA ASP A 152 8.74 -13.71 -4.33
C ASP A 152 7.35 -13.28 -4.78
N VAL A 153 6.29 -13.82 -4.18
CA VAL A 153 4.92 -13.44 -4.53
C VAL A 153 4.63 -12.00 -4.10
N LEU A 154 5.10 -11.55 -2.93
CA LEU A 154 4.98 -10.16 -2.49
C LEU A 154 5.67 -9.20 -3.45
N LYS A 155 6.89 -9.52 -3.92
CA LYS A 155 7.58 -8.73 -4.95
C LYS A 155 6.77 -8.66 -6.24
N LEU A 156 6.20 -9.78 -6.68
CA LEU A 156 5.35 -9.80 -7.88
C LEU A 156 4.14 -8.85 -7.73
N ILE A 157 3.51 -8.80 -6.56
CA ILE A 157 2.40 -7.89 -6.27
C ILE A 157 2.87 -6.43 -6.33
N LEU A 158 3.93 -6.08 -5.59
CA LEU A 158 4.41 -4.70 -5.48
C LEU A 158 4.90 -4.13 -6.82
N TRP A 159 5.66 -4.92 -7.59
CA TRP A 159 6.10 -4.53 -8.92
C TRP A 159 4.94 -4.41 -9.91
N THR A 160 3.90 -5.24 -9.79
CA THR A 160 2.68 -5.09 -10.61
C THR A 160 2.03 -3.72 -10.38
N PHE A 161 1.81 -3.34 -9.13
CA PHE A 161 1.30 -2.02 -8.78
C PHE A 161 2.22 -0.91 -9.31
N THR A 162 3.52 -1.01 -9.06
CA THR A 162 4.49 0.01 -9.45
C THR A 162 4.56 0.23 -10.95
N PHE A 163 4.58 -0.84 -11.75
CA PHE A 163 4.65 -0.73 -13.20
C PHE A 163 3.36 -0.19 -13.83
N LEU A 164 2.19 -0.62 -13.34
CA LEU A 164 0.91 -0.32 -14.00
C LEU A 164 0.19 0.89 -13.43
N LEU A 165 0.41 1.22 -12.15
CA LEU A 165 -0.29 2.28 -11.43
C LEU A 165 0.67 3.31 -10.82
N GLY A 166 1.98 3.06 -10.85
CA GLY A 166 3.02 3.96 -10.36
C GLY A 166 3.37 3.76 -8.87
N PRO A 167 4.39 4.46 -8.38
CA PRO A 167 4.77 4.40 -6.96
C PRO A 167 3.64 4.86 -6.03
N ASP A 168 3.63 4.33 -4.81
CA ASP A 168 2.63 4.48 -3.74
C ASP A 168 1.29 3.74 -3.97
N SER A 169 0.98 3.36 -5.21
CA SER A 169 -0.34 2.81 -5.59
C SER A 169 -0.73 1.54 -4.85
N PHE A 170 0.22 0.66 -4.53
CA PHE A 170 -0.04 -0.51 -3.67
C PHE A 170 -0.58 -0.08 -2.31
N TRP A 171 0.12 0.86 -1.68
CA TRP A 171 -0.20 1.28 -0.32
C TRP A 171 -1.51 2.05 -0.26
N GLU A 172 -1.74 2.93 -1.24
CA GLU A 172 -3.03 3.61 -1.43
C GLU A 172 -4.18 2.60 -1.58
N SER A 173 -3.96 1.52 -2.35
CA SER A 173 -4.99 0.49 -2.57
C SER A 173 -5.27 -0.35 -1.33
N VAL A 174 -4.26 -0.61 -0.50
CA VAL A 174 -4.45 -1.33 0.78
C VAL A 174 -5.21 -0.44 1.77
N LEU A 175 -4.79 0.82 1.91
CA LEU A 175 -5.45 1.79 2.79
C LEU A 175 -6.89 2.08 2.37
N ASP A 176 -7.17 2.22 1.07
CA ASP A 176 -8.52 2.46 0.54
C ASP A 176 -9.48 1.34 0.96
N LYS A 177 -9.04 0.08 0.88
CA LYS A 177 -9.84 -1.07 1.32
C LYS A 177 -10.06 -1.13 2.83
N PHE A 178 -9.25 -0.42 3.58
CA PHE A 178 -9.37 -0.32 5.02
C PHE A 178 -10.28 0.87 5.40
N TYR A 179 -9.90 2.10 5.07
CA TYR A 179 -10.67 3.30 5.45
C TYR A 179 -12.07 3.40 4.83
N ASN A 180 -12.34 2.74 3.71
CA ASN A 180 -13.69 2.65 3.13
C ASN A 180 -14.45 1.39 3.57
N HIS A 181 -14.03 0.74 4.67
CA HIS A 181 -14.76 -0.40 5.20
C HIS A 181 -16.14 0.05 5.73
N PRO A 182 -17.25 -0.61 5.34
CA PRO A 182 -18.60 -0.21 5.75
C PRO A 182 -18.81 -0.18 7.28
N GLY A 183 -17.98 -0.89 8.04
CA GLY A 183 -18.03 -0.86 9.51
C GLY A 183 -17.66 0.50 10.12
N HIS A 184 -16.90 1.36 9.42
CA HIS A 184 -16.66 2.73 9.88
C HIS A 184 -17.97 3.55 9.93
N GLU A 185 -18.95 3.25 9.06
CA GLU A 185 -20.25 3.95 9.06
C GLU A 185 -21.07 3.66 10.32
N VAL A 186 -20.79 2.56 11.01
CA VAL A 186 -21.51 2.13 12.22
C VAL A 186 -20.67 2.24 13.49
N GLY A 187 -19.45 2.78 13.41
CA GLY A 187 -18.56 2.95 14.56
C GLY A 187 -18.14 1.61 15.16
N ASP A 188 -17.68 0.68 14.33
CA ASP A 188 -17.19 -0.62 14.80
C ASP A 188 -15.86 -0.45 15.58
N GLU A 189 -15.89 -0.74 16.88
CA GLU A 189 -14.74 -0.64 17.79
C GLU A 189 -13.55 -1.52 17.34
N GLU A 190 -13.79 -2.65 16.66
CA GLU A 190 -12.70 -3.48 16.13
C GLU A 190 -11.96 -2.78 14.98
N LEU A 191 -12.65 -1.98 14.17
CA LEU A 191 -12.04 -1.22 13.08
C LEU A 191 -11.27 0.01 13.56
N GLU A 192 -11.73 0.67 14.63
CA GLU A 192 -10.95 1.73 15.29
C GLU A 192 -9.59 1.20 15.77
N PHE A 193 -9.54 -0.06 16.22
CA PHE A 193 -8.27 -0.71 16.59
C PHE A 193 -7.42 -1.08 15.37
N GLU A 194 -8.03 -1.56 14.29
CA GLU A 194 -7.31 -1.85 13.03
C GLU A 194 -6.78 -0.57 12.34
N GLU A 195 -7.43 0.59 12.50
CA GLU A 195 -6.99 1.91 11.99
C GLU A 195 -5.60 2.24 12.49
N ILE A 196 -5.42 2.05 13.79
CA ILE A 196 -4.18 2.32 14.49
C ILE A 196 -3.08 1.33 14.06
N GLN A 197 -3.45 0.12 13.65
CA GLN A 197 -2.51 -0.94 13.30
C GLN A 197 -2.07 -0.94 11.84
N GLN A 198 -2.58 -0.06 10.97
CA GLN A 198 -2.24 -0.08 9.54
C GLN A 198 -0.73 -0.06 9.27
N TYR A 199 0.07 0.57 10.13
CA TYR A 199 1.53 0.56 10.01
C TYR A 199 2.13 -0.86 9.99
N ILE A 200 1.47 -1.86 10.58
CA ILE A 200 1.94 -3.25 10.64
C ILE A 200 2.17 -3.83 9.24
N HIS A 201 1.37 -3.42 8.25
CA HIS A 201 1.52 -3.86 6.87
C HIS A 201 2.85 -3.39 6.27
N LEU A 202 3.25 -2.14 6.54
CA LEU A 202 4.53 -1.59 6.11
C LEU A 202 5.70 -2.20 6.88
N VAL A 203 5.56 -2.40 8.20
CA VAL A 203 6.59 -3.05 9.03
C VAL A 203 6.80 -4.49 8.58
N TYR A 204 5.73 -5.23 8.31
CA TYR A 204 5.76 -6.60 7.76
C TYR A 204 6.50 -6.65 6.41
N LEU A 205 6.12 -5.79 5.46
CA LEU A 205 6.76 -5.75 4.15
C LEU A 205 8.25 -5.40 4.25
N GLU A 206 8.63 -4.44 5.10
CA GLU A 206 10.04 -4.11 5.33
C GLU A 206 10.79 -5.25 6.03
N GLY A 207 10.17 -5.94 6.98
CA GLY A 207 10.77 -7.05 7.71
C GLY A 207 11.11 -8.23 6.79
N ILE A 208 10.29 -8.47 5.77
CA ILE A 208 10.42 -9.60 4.85
C ILE A 208 11.24 -9.24 3.60
N LEU A 209 10.95 -8.11 2.97
CA LEU A 209 11.58 -7.71 1.71
C LEU A 209 12.86 -6.89 1.92
N GLY A 210 13.00 -6.31 3.11
CA GLY A 210 14.03 -5.35 3.41
C GLY A 210 13.72 -3.95 2.86
N LYS A 211 14.31 -2.97 3.52
CA LYS A 211 14.21 -1.55 3.17
C LYS A 211 14.65 -1.21 1.74
N GLY A 212 15.59 -1.98 1.20
CA GLY A 212 16.13 -1.78 -0.14
C GLY A 212 15.10 -2.04 -1.24
N GLU A 213 14.42 -3.18 -1.17
CA GLU A 213 13.37 -3.56 -2.11
C GLU A 213 12.15 -2.67 -1.96
N LEU A 214 11.70 -2.47 -0.71
CA LEU A 214 10.49 -1.69 -0.45
C LEU A 214 10.58 -0.26 -0.98
N ASN A 215 11.78 0.35 -0.93
CA ASN A 215 12.03 1.71 -1.43
C ASN A 215 11.77 1.89 -2.93
N ASN A 216 11.72 0.81 -3.73
CA ASN A 216 11.43 0.91 -5.16
C ASN A 216 9.96 1.23 -5.45
N HIS A 217 9.08 1.08 -4.45
CA HIS A 217 7.63 1.15 -4.60
C HIS A 217 6.99 2.43 -4.06
N PHE A 218 7.79 3.33 -3.47
CA PHE A 218 7.30 4.56 -2.84
C PHE A 218 8.00 5.79 -3.43
N LYS A 219 7.29 6.92 -3.51
CA LYS A 219 7.90 8.20 -3.91
C LYS A 219 8.80 8.76 -2.81
N VAL A 220 8.43 8.54 -1.55
CA VAL A 220 9.25 8.93 -0.41
C VAL A 220 10.48 8.02 -0.33
N ASP A 221 11.65 8.61 -0.07
CA ASP A 221 12.86 7.84 0.21
C ASP A 221 12.73 7.17 1.58
N LEU A 222 12.34 5.90 1.59
CA LEU A 222 12.24 5.11 2.81
C LEU A 222 13.58 5.03 3.53
N LYS A 223 14.71 5.19 2.83
CA LYS A 223 16.09 5.21 3.38
C LYS A 223 16.41 6.46 4.18
N ALA A 224 15.63 7.53 4.01
CA ALA A 224 15.75 8.75 4.79
C ALA A 224 15.52 8.51 6.30
N ARG A 225 15.85 9.53 7.10
CA ARG A 225 15.57 9.53 8.53
C ARG A 225 14.06 9.52 8.74
N ARG A 226 13.60 8.60 9.59
CA ARG A 226 12.19 8.39 9.89
C ARG A 226 11.84 8.92 11.27
N TYR A 227 10.60 9.36 11.40
CA TYR A 227 10.02 9.93 12.61
C TYR A 227 8.76 9.17 12.98
N TYR A 228 8.38 9.29 14.25
CA TYR A 228 7.07 8.86 14.73
C TYR A 228 6.00 9.82 14.19
N CYS A 229 4.83 9.27 13.84
CA CYS A 229 3.66 10.04 13.44
C CYS A 229 2.84 10.35 14.68
N PRO A 230 2.58 11.63 15.04
CA PRO A 230 1.84 11.95 16.27
C PRO A 230 0.46 11.26 16.32
N THR A 231 -0.21 11.09 15.17
CA THR A 231 -1.50 10.40 15.10
C THR A 231 -1.38 8.87 15.12
N CYS A 232 -0.45 8.28 14.34
CA CYS A 232 -0.39 6.82 14.18
C CYS A 232 0.45 6.10 15.24
N THR A 233 1.14 6.82 16.14
CA THR A 233 2.12 6.20 17.04
C THR A 233 1.59 5.97 18.44
N ALA A 234 0.78 4.94 18.57
CA ALA A 234 0.52 4.19 19.80
C ALA A 234 -0.34 2.98 19.42
N GLY A 235 0.06 1.74 19.72
CA GLY A 235 -0.79 0.57 19.43
C GLY A 235 -0.02 -0.73 19.34
N GLY A 236 -0.66 -1.85 19.71
CA GLY A 236 -0.05 -3.18 19.68
C GLY A 236 0.08 -3.77 18.28
N GLY A 237 0.82 -4.89 18.19
CA GLY A 237 1.05 -5.63 16.94
C GLY A 237 2.14 -6.69 17.11
N VAL A 238 2.38 -7.51 16.09
CA VAL A 238 3.45 -8.51 16.06
C VAL A 238 4.18 -8.44 14.71
N LEU A 239 5.51 -8.33 14.70
CA LEU A 239 6.34 -8.29 13.49
C LEU A 239 7.08 -9.62 13.30
N VAL A 240 7.02 -10.21 12.11
CA VAL A 240 7.90 -11.29 11.67
C VAL A 240 8.98 -10.77 10.72
N LYS A 241 10.25 -11.08 10.98
CA LYS A 241 11.40 -10.68 10.16
C LYS A 241 11.83 -11.81 9.21
N GLY A 242 12.60 -11.48 8.17
CA GLY A 242 13.12 -12.46 7.20
C GLY A 242 14.07 -13.53 7.78
N ASP A 243 14.46 -13.41 9.05
CA ASP A 243 15.16 -14.44 9.83
C ASP A 243 14.23 -15.25 10.76
N ASP A 244 12.93 -15.15 10.54
CA ASP A 244 11.83 -15.75 11.32
C ASP A 244 11.73 -15.27 12.79
N SER A 245 12.44 -14.21 13.17
CA SER A 245 12.30 -13.63 14.51
C SER A 245 10.99 -12.82 14.64
N VAL A 246 10.43 -12.81 15.86
CA VAL A 246 9.13 -12.19 16.17
C VAL A 246 9.29 -11.09 17.23
N GLU A 247 8.71 -9.91 16.98
CA GLU A 247 8.74 -8.75 17.88
C GLU A 247 7.30 -8.29 18.23
N GLU A 248 6.98 -8.25 19.53
CA GLU A 248 5.70 -7.74 20.04
C GLU A 248 5.73 -6.21 20.17
N TYR A 249 4.61 -5.55 19.85
CA TYR A 249 4.43 -4.09 19.88
C TYR A 249 5.49 -3.34 19.05
N PRO A 250 5.69 -3.68 17.76
CA PRO A 250 6.68 -2.99 16.94
C PRO A 250 6.29 -1.51 16.80
N SER A 251 7.21 -0.61 17.13
CA SER A 251 6.97 0.83 16.94
C SER A 251 7.40 1.25 15.52
N GLY A 252 6.43 1.59 14.68
CA GLY A 252 6.67 1.98 13.29
C GLY A 252 7.00 3.47 13.15
N LYS A 253 8.22 3.81 12.71
CA LYS A 253 8.55 5.17 12.26
C LYS A 253 8.28 5.28 10.78
N TRP A 254 7.14 5.85 10.43
CA TRP A 254 6.67 6.00 9.05
C TRP A 254 6.34 7.44 8.65
N ALA A 255 6.77 8.41 9.46
CA ALA A 255 6.72 9.81 9.11
C ALA A 255 8.06 10.31 8.57
N PHE A 256 8.01 11.18 7.58
CA PHE A 256 9.17 11.69 6.84
C PHE A 256 9.05 13.20 6.65
N LEU A 257 10.19 13.89 6.63
CA LEU A 257 10.20 15.33 6.34
C LEU A 257 9.74 15.58 4.90
N SER A 258 8.90 16.59 4.71
CA SER A 258 8.36 17.00 3.42
C SER A 258 8.53 18.51 3.23
N PRO A 259 9.52 18.99 2.44
CA PRO A 259 10.54 18.22 1.74
C PRO A 259 11.55 17.56 2.70
N ASN A 260 12.28 16.53 2.22
CA ASN A 260 13.35 15.87 3.00
C ASN A 260 14.61 16.76 3.08
N ALA A 261 14.54 17.81 3.88
CA ALA A 261 15.59 18.80 4.06
C ALA A 261 15.83 19.11 5.56
N PRO A 262 17.07 19.48 5.97
CA PRO A 262 17.40 19.76 7.38
C PRO A 262 16.63 20.93 8.01
N ASP A 263 16.09 21.84 7.21
CA ASP A 263 15.34 23.03 7.58
C ASP A 263 13.82 22.89 7.33
N SER A 264 13.38 21.71 6.88
CA SER A 264 11.97 21.46 6.61
C SER A 264 11.11 21.58 7.87
N THR A 265 10.00 22.30 7.74
CA THR A 265 8.98 22.49 8.78
C THR A 265 7.75 21.62 8.56
N GLY A 266 7.73 20.80 7.50
CA GLY A 266 6.65 19.88 7.19
C GLY A 266 7.06 18.43 7.42
N LEU A 267 6.13 17.64 7.93
CA LEU A 267 6.25 16.19 8.09
C LEU A 267 5.03 15.52 7.47
N GLU A 268 5.22 14.45 6.71
CA GLU A 268 4.13 13.66 6.14
C GLU A 268 4.23 12.22 6.65
N CYS A 269 3.11 11.64 7.08
CA CYS A 269 3.04 10.24 7.46
C CYS A 269 2.65 9.36 6.28
N LEU A 270 3.40 8.30 6.03
CA LEU A 270 3.04 7.32 5.01
C LEU A 270 1.78 6.55 5.37
N VAL A 271 1.50 6.33 6.66
CA VAL A 271 0.38 5.49 7.15
C VAL A 271 -0.96 6.22 7.07
N CYS A 272 -1.14 7.34 7.78
CA CYS A 272 -2.40 8.10 7.74
C CYS A 272 -2.48 9.11 6.60
N ARG A 273 -1.38 9.38 5.89
CA ARG A 273 -1.28 10.43 4.84
C ARG A 273 -1.51 11.85 5.34
N GLU A 274 -1.52 12.06 6.66
CA GLU A 274 -1.60 13.39 7.23
C GLU A 274 -0.26 14.13 7.13
N SER A 275 -0.38 15.46 7.07
CA SER A 275 0.74 16.39 7.12
C SER A 275 0.71 17.13 8.45
N PHE A 276 1.88 17.31 9.04
CA PHE A 276 2.07 17.96 10.33
C PHE A 276 3.07 19.10 10.19
N ASP A 277 2.75 20.22 10.82
CA ASP A 277 3.70 21.30 11.03
C ASP A 277 4.62 20.94 12.21
N ILE A 278 5.92 21.13 12.02
CA ILE A 278 6.95 20.83 13.01
C ILE A 278 7.89 22.00 13.22
N GLU A 279 8.48 22.04 14.41
CA GLU A 279 9.57 22.95 14.74
C GLU A 279 10.92 22.24 14.70
N ARG A 280 11.94 22.98 14.22
CA ARG A 280 13.34 22.54 14.18
C ARG A 280 14.10 23.05 15.40
N LYS A 281 13.87 22.38 16.53
CA LYS A 281 14.52 22.68 17.82
C LYS A 281 15.12 21.40 18.40
N ASP A 282 16.31 21.51 18.99
CA ASP A 282 16.96 20.36 19.62
C ASP A 282 16.10 19.79 20.75
N CYS A 283 16.01 18.46 20.80
CA CYS A 283 15.21 17.78 21.80
C CYS A 283 15.85 17.93 23.18
N ASN A 284 15.07 18.48 24.12
CA ASN A 284 15.43 18.63 25.51
C ASN A 284 14.41 17.87 26.38
N PRO A 285 14.50 16.53 26.44
CA PRO A 285 13.49 15.70 27.08
C PRO A 285 13.42 16.00 28.58
N THR A 286 12.21 16.04 29.12
CA THR A 286 11.97 16.25 30.56
C THR A 286 12.54 15.14 31.43
N GLU A 287 12.51 13.91 30.92
CA GLU A 287 13.01 12.71 31.59
C GLU A 287 13.71 11.74 30.61
N GLY A 288 14.59 10.89 31.16
CA GLY A 288 15.27 9.82 30.42
C GLY A 288 16.57 10.22 29.73
N GLU A 289 17.04 9.37 28.81
CA GLU A 289 18.34 9.55 28.15
C GLU A 289 18.35 10.70 27.13
N PRO A 290 19.48 11.42 26.95
CA PRO A 290 19.58 12.49 25.97
C PRO A 290 19.16 12.07 24.54
N CYS A 291 18.36 12.89 23.86
CA CYS A 291 17.92 12.64 22.49
C CYS A 291 18.63 13.57 21.50
N LYS A 292 19.14 13.02 20.39
CA LYS A 292 19.69 13.80 19.25
C LYS A 292 18.61 14.17 18.22
N GLY A 293 17.36 14.18 18.65
CA GLY A 293 16.21 14.58 17.84
C GLY A 293 16.15 16.10 17.72
N ASN A 294 15.57 16.59 16.63
CA ASN A 294 15.34 18.03 16.44
C ASN A 294 14.03 18.33 15.70
N VAL A 295 13.06 17.41 15.81
CA VAL A 295 11.76 17.51 15.14
C VAL A 295 10.71 17.47 16.24
N ILE A 296 10.16 18.64 16.52
CA ILE A 296 9.24 18.88 17.63
C ILE A 296 7.86 19.18 17.06
N TYR A 297 6.83 18.55 17.62
CA TYR A 297 5.42 18.74 17.23
C TYR A 297 4.67 19.39 18.38
N LEU A 298 3.78 20.33 18.06
CA LEU A 298 2.82 20.90 19.00
C LEU A 298 1.67 19.90 19.14
N ASP A 299 1.62 19.22 20.27
CA ASP A 299 0.66 18.15 20.54
C ASP A 299 -0.69 18.72 20.99
N GLU A 300 -0.66 19.62 21.96
CA GLU A 300 -1.84 20.33 22.45
C GLU A 300 -1.54 21.83 22.51
N PRO A 301 -2.35 22.69 21.85
CA PRO A 301 -2.22 24.13 21.99
C PRO A 301 -2.66 24.55 23.39
N GLY A 302 -1.95 25.50 23.99
CA GLY A 302 -2.32 26.05 25.28
C GLY A 302 -3.60 26.88 25.19
N GLU A 303 -4.41 26.82 26.24
CA GLU A 303 -5.62 27.63 26.37
C GLU A 303 -5.34 28.89 27.19
N THR A 304 -5.81 30.04 26.68
CA THR A 304 -5.74 31.33 27.36
C THR A 304 -7.13 31.92 27.45
N ASP A 305 -7.49 32.44 28.62
CA ASP A 305 -8.75 33.16 28.82
C ASP A 305 -8.82 34.40 27.91
N GLU A 306 -9.84 34.49 27.07
CA GLU A 306 -9.98 35.61 26.13
C GLU A 306 -10.29 36.96 26.83
N ASP A 307 -10.91 36.93 28.01
CA ASP A 307 -11.36 38.12 28.74
C ASP A 307 -10.28 38.67 29.69
N THR A 308 -9.47 37.79 30.27
CA THR A 308 -8.46 38.10 31.30
C THR A 308 -7.02 37.95 30.81
N GLY A 309 -6.79 37.20 29.73
CA GLY A 309 -5.46 36.88 29.21
C GLY A 309 -4.67 35.90 30.09
N GLU A 310 -5.32 35.24 31.07
CA GLU A 310 -4.67 34.25 31.92
C GLU A 310 -4.50 32.92 31.17
N VAL A 311 -3.28 32.36 31.19
CA VAL A 311 -2.99 31.05 30.60
C VAL A 311 -3.49 29.97 31.55
N TYR A 312 -4.44 29.16 31.09
CA TYR A 312 -4.97 28.01 31.83
C TYR A 312 -4.18 26.75 31.56
N GLU A 313 -3.80 26.54 30.30
CA GLU A 313 -3.03 25.39 29.87
C GLU A 313 -1.85 25.87 29.01
N GLU A 314 -0.66 25.35 29.29
CA GLU A 314 0.53 25.65 28.49
C GLU A 314 0.57 24.71 27.28
N ASP A 315 0.95 25.21 26.10
CA ASP A 315 1.24 24.35 24.94
C ASP A 315 2.10 23.13 25.32
N SER A 316 1.67 21.95 24.88
CA SER A 316 2.39 20.69 24.99
C SER A 316 3.16 20.40 23.71
N PHE A 317 4.43 20.01 23.86
CA PHE A 317 5.29 19.69 22.72
C PHE A 317 5.94 18.32 22.90
N ILE A 318 5.97 17.54 21.83
CA ILE A 318 6.60 16.21 21.79
C ILE A 318 7.70 16.13 20.74
N CYS A 319 8.77 15.38 21.04
CA CYS A 319 9.81 15.11 20.05
C CYS A 319 9.49 13.87 19.22
N LEU A 320 9.25 14.02 17.92
CA LEU A 320 8.89 12.91 17.03
C LEU A 320 10.05 11.94 16.72
N THR A 321 11.24 12.13 17.32
CA THR A 321 12.32 11.13 17.29
C THR A 321 12.21 10.12 18.43
N CYS A 322 11.76 10.54 19.61
CA CYS A 322 11.74 9.73 20.84
C CYS A 322 10.40 9.68 21.56
N MET A 323 9.37 10.38 21.06
CA MET A 323 8.03 10.52 21.66
C MET A 323 8.03 10.98 23.11
N ARG A 324 8.96 11.87 23.47
CA ARG A 324 9.03 12.45 24.83
C ARG A 324 8.64 13.91 24.82
N ASP A 325 8.01 14.34 25.90
CA ASP A 325 7.65 15.72 26.16
C ASP A 325 8.88 16.62 26.20
N GLN A 326 8.71 17.85 25.74
CA GLN A 326 9.74 18.86 25.69
C GLN A 326 9.54 19.89 26.80
N HIS A 327 10.63 20.31 27.43
CA HIS A 327 10.60 21.48 28.29
C HIS A 327 10.29 22.75 27.47
N LYS A 328 9.31 23.54 27.89
CA LYS A 328 9.25 24.96 27.52
C LYS A 328 10.45 25.66 28.14
N ASP A 329 11.40 26.09 27.31
CA ASP A 329 12.40 27.06 27.76
C ASP A 329 11.66 28.34 28.16
N LYS A 330 11.55 28.62 29.45
CA LYS A 330 10.90 29.82 30.03
C LYS A 330 11.65 31.13 29.72
N HIS A 331 12.41 31.21 28.62
CA HIS A 331 13.25 32.34 28.28
C HIS A 331 13.02 32.84 26.86
N GLN A 332 11.81 33.37 26.61
CA GLN A 332 11.61 34.44 25.63
C GLN A 332 10.33 35.26 25.88
N VAL A 333 10.05 35.61 27.14
CA VAL A 333 9.24 36.79 27.45
C VAL A 333 10.05 37.66 28.39
N ALA A 334 10.94 38.46 27.80
CA ALA A 334 11.64 39.52 28.49
C ALA A 334 11.41 40.84 27.76
N ILE A 335 10.42 41.57 28.29
CA ILE A 335 10.35 43.03 28.42
C ILE A 335 10.09 43.83 27.13
N GLU A 336 8.85 44.32 27.01
CA GLU A 336 8.60 45.72 26.67
C GLU A 336 8.09 46.46 27.91
#